data_AF-A0A6G3ZB30-F1
#
_entry.id   AF-A0A6G3ZB30-F1
#
_cell.length_a   1.000
_cell.length_b   1.000
_cell.length_c   1.000
_cell.angle_alpha   90.00
_cell.angle_beta   90.00
_cell.angle_gamma   90.00
#
_symmetry.space_group_name_H-M   'P 1'
#
loop_
_entity.id
_entity.type
_entity.pdbx_description
1 polymer ?
#
loop_
_entity_poly.entity_id
_entity_poly.type
_entity_poly.pdbx_seq_one_letter_code
_entity_poly.pdbx_strand_id
1 'polypeptide(L)'
;MARLHLFEFEDLKWFPAFLRNYGTDFLQFLANKTKMYQPVIPILQKGIEKGGHSQIIDLASGGGGGLLWLNGELKKTCPQLKVLLTDYYPNTDAFKYTKQNADNFEYIDTPIDARAVPAELKGLRTQFLSLHHFKPGDA
;
A
#
# COMPACT_ATOMS: atom_id res chain seq x y z
N MET A 1 -13.15 -20.91 7.58
CA MET A 1 -12.94 -20.30 8.91
C MET A 1 -13.70 -18.98 8.97
N ALA A 2 -14.30 -18.64 10.11
CA ALA A 2 -14.93 -17.32 10.28
C ALA A 2 -13.84 -16.24 10.37
N ARG A 3 -13.95 -15.17 9.57
CA ARG A 3 -13.07 -13.99 9.67
C ARG A 3 -13.52 -13.14 10.86
N LEU A 4 -12.74 -13.15 11.93
CA LEU A 4 -12.97 -12.26 13.07
C LEU A 4 -12.43 -10.87 12.73
N HIS A 5 -13.27 -9.85 12.86
CA HIS A 5 -12.86 -8.46 12.70
C HIS A 5 -12.35 -7.95 14.06
N LEU A 6 -11.03 -8.08 14.26
CA LEU A 6 -10.33 -7.58 15.43
C LEU A 6 -9.70 -6.21 15.13
N PHE A 7 -9.32 -5.48 16.17
CA PHE A 7 -8.65 -4.19 16.05
C PHE A 7 -7.14 -4.36 16.21
N GLU A 8 -6.38 -3.46 15.60
CA GLU A 8 -4.97 -3.27 15.96
C GLU A 8 -4.85 -2.17 17.01
N PHE A 9 -3.85 -2.25 17.89
CA PHE A 9 -3.60 -1.17 18.85
C PHE A 9 -3.29 0.15 18.14
N GLU A 10 -2.64 0.07 16.98
CA GLU A 10 -2.26 1.21 16.15
C GLU A 10 -3.47 1.97 15.59
N ASP A 11 -4.62 1.31 15.42
CA ASP A 11 -5.88 1.89 14.95
C ASP A 11 -6.52 2.83 16.00
N LEU A 12 -6.16 2.69 17.28
CA LEU A 12 -6.80 3.44 18.36
C LEU A 12 -6.31 4.90 18.37
N LYS A 13 -7.24 5.85 18.41
CA LYS A 13 -6.95 7.30 18.39
C LYS A 13 -5.99 7.76 19.50
N TRP A 14 -6.04 7.13 20.67
CA TRP A 14 -5.20 7.46 21.82
C TRP A 14 -3.82 6.79 21.76
N PHE A 15 -3.58 5.87 20.83
CA PHE A 15 -2.32 5.13 20.78
C PHE A 15 -1.13 6.07 20.50
N PRO A 16 -0.04 5.99 21.26
CA PRO A 16 1.06 6.95 21.16
C PRO A 16 1.66 7.00 19.76
N ALA A 17 1.73 8.20 19.18
CA ALA A 17 2.19 8.41 17.81
C ALA A 17 3.61 7.87 17.57
N PHE A 18 4.53 8.06 18.52
CA PHE A 18 5.89 7.54 18.38
C PHE A 18 5.91 6.00 18.28
N LEU A 19 5.07 5.32 19.07
CA LEU A 19 5.03 3.86 19.11
C LEU A 19 4.37 3.30 17.84
N ARG A 20 3.33 3.98 17.33
CA ARG A 20 2.73 3.69 16.01
C ARG A 20 3.79 3.76 14.91
N ASN A 21 4.52 4.87 14.85
CA ASN A 21 5.54 5.09 13.83
C ASN A 21 6.63 4.01 13.89
N TYR A 22 7.14 3.67 15.08
CA TYR A 22 8.11 2.58 15.24
C TYR A 22 7.57 1.22 14.82
N GLY A 23 6.30 0.92 15.12
CA GLY A 23 5.62 -0.30 14.67
C GLY A 23 5.60 -0.38 13.14
N THR A 24 5.11 0.66 12.48
CA THR A 24 5.06 0.73 11.02
C THR A 24 6.45 0.69 10.37
N ASP A 25 7.45 1.35 10.97
CA ASP A 25 8.84 1.34 10.48
C ASP A 25 9.45 -0.06 10.56
N PHE A 26 9.19 -0.78 11.65
CA PHE A 26 9.64 -2.15 11.81
C PHE A 26 8.98 -3.09 10.78
N LEU A 27 7.67 -2.95 10.55
CA LEU A 27 6.95 -3.72 9.54
C LEU A 27 7.47 -3.42 8.13
N GLN A 28 7.72 -2.16 7.81
CA GLN A 28 8.37 -1.75 6.56
C GLN A 28 9.74 -2.41 6.40
N PHE A 29 10.59 -2.36 7.43
CA PHE A 29 11.90 -2.99 7.40
C PHE A 29 11.78 -4.50 7.15
N LEU A 30 10.89 -5.17 7.88
CA LEU A 30 10.69 -6.62 7.77
C LEU A 30 10.22 -7.00 6.36
N ALA A 31 9.19 -6.34 5.84
CA ALA A 31 8.63 -6.61 4.51
C ALA A 31 9.70 -6.52 3.41
N ASN A 32 10.51 -5.45 3.43
CA ASN A 32 11.59 -5.25 2.46
C ASN A 32 12.76 -6.23 2.68
N LYS A 33 13.20 -6.44 3.92
CA LYS A 33 14.38 -7.27 4.23
C LYS A 33 14.13 -8.74 3.91
N THR A 34 12.92 -9.23 4.20
CA THR A 34 12.51 -10.63 3.97
C THR A 34 11.96 -10.87 2.58
N LYS A 35 11.75 -9.82 1.78
CA LYS A 35 11.12 -9.92 0.46
C LYS A 35 9.73 -10.55 0.53
N MET A 36 8.96 -10.18 1.57
CA MET A 36 7.67 -10.78 1.90
C MET A 36 6.71 -10.85 0.69
N TYR A 37 6.78 -9.84 -0.19
CA TYR A 37 5.91 -9.73 -1.36
C TYR A 37 6.50 -10.34 -2.65
N GLN A 38 7.61 -11.08 -2.60
CA GLN A 38 8.15 -11.75 -3.78
C GLN A 38 7.11 -12.63 -4.50
N PRO A 39 6.29 -13.46 -3.81
CA PRO A 39 5.39 -14.39 -4.51
C PRO A 39 4.29 -13.70 -5.33
N VAL A 40 3.97 -12.43 -5.04
CA VAL A 40 2.91 -11.71 -5.77
C VAL A 40 3.40 -11.03 -7.04
N ILE A 41 4.71 -10.95 -7.29
CA ILE A 41 5.30 -10.34 -8.49
C ILE A 41 4.64 -10.83 -9.80
N PRO A 42 4.54 -12.15 -10.10
CA PRO A 42 3.95 -12.61 -11.35
C PRO A 42 2.45 -12.28 -11.47
N ILE A 43 1.74 -12.19 -10.34
CA ILE A 43 0.32 -11.82 -10.30
C ILE A 43 0.16 -10.33 -10.64
N LEU A 44 1.00 -9.48 -10.05
CA LEU A 44 1.01 -8.04 -10.31
C LEU A 44 1.41 -7.73 -11.75
N GLN A 45 2.45 -8.37 -12.28
CA GLN A 45 2.86 -8.22 -13.69
C GLN A 45 1.71 -8.53 -14.64
N LYS A 46 1.05 -9.68 -14.45
CA LYS A 46 -0.12 -10.08 -15.25
C LYS A 46 -1.29 -9.11 -15.09
N GLY A 47 -1.52 -8.59 -13.89
CA GLY A 47 -2.57 -7.60 -13.61
C GLY A 47 -2.32 -6.27 -14.31
N ILE A 48 -1.08 -5.77 -14.25
CA ILE A 48 -0.64 -4.53 -14.92
C ILE A 48 -0.79 -4.67 -16.44
N GLU A 49 -0.30 -5.77 -17.02
CA GLU A 49 -0.39 -6.06 -18.45
C GLU A 49 -1.84 -6.10 -18.93
N LYS A 50 -2.70 -6.86 -18.24
CA LYS A 50 -4.13 -6.96 -18.58
C LYS A 50 -4.90 -5.66 -18.38
N GLY A 51 -4.48 -4.84 -17.41
CA GLY A 51 -5.10 -3.55 -17.12
C GLY A 51 -4.82 -2.49 -18.19
N GLY A 52 -3.84 -2.70 -19.08
CA GLY A 52 -3.44 -1.74 -20.11
C GLY A 52 -2.88 -0.43 -19.53
N HIS A 53 -2.55 -0.41 -18.25
CA HIS A 53 -2.05 0.76 -17.52
C HIS A 53 -0.81 0.36 -16.74
N SER A 54 0.30 1.06 -16.95
CA SER A 54 1.50 0.94 -16.12
C SER A 54 1.33 1.68 -14.80
N GLN A 55 0.23 1.44 -14.09
CA GLN A 55 -0.09 2.14 -12.84
C GLN A 55 -0.71 1.18 -11.83
N ILE A 56 -0.15 1.17 -10.61
CA ILE A 56 -0.75 0.59 -9.41
C ILE A 56 -1.39 1.73 -8.61
N ILE A 57 -2.60 1.49 -8.11
CA ILE A 57 -3.26 2.31 -7.09
C ILE A 57 -3.26 1.49 -5.81
N ASP A 58 -2.36 1.81 -4.88
CA ASP A 58 -2.29 1.11 -3.62
C ASP A 58 -3.25 1.76 -2.62
N LEU A 59 -4.16 0.95 -2.09
CA LEU A 59 -5.23 1.37 -1.18
C LEU A 59 -4.86 0.96 0.25
N ALA A 60 -5.09 1.87 1.20
CA ALA A 60 -4.65 1.71 2.58
C ALA A 60 -3.13 1.43 2.66
N SER A 61 -2.36 2.27 1.96
CA SER A 61 -0.90 2.13 1.83
C SER A 61 -0.13 2.33 3.14
N GLY A 62 -0.76 2.93 4.16
CA GLY A 62 -0.07 3.49 5.31
C GLY A 62 0.96 4.52 4.85
N GLY A 63 2.25 4.16 4.93
CA GLY A 63 3.36 4.98 4.40
C GLY A 63 3.89 4.55 3.03
N GLY A 64 3.46 3.40 2.49
CA GLY A 64 3.92 2.83 1.21
C GLY A 64 5.35 2.27 1.21
N GLY A 65 6.15 2.51 2.25
CA GLY A 65 7.56 2.13 2.31
C GLY A 65 7.82 0.62 2.22
N GLY A 66 6.86 -0.22 2.63
CA GLY A 66 6.91 -1.68 2.47
C GLY A 66 6.95 -2.15 1.00
N LEU A 67 6.62 -1.27 0.06
CA LEU A 67 6.58 -1.57 -1.37
C LEU A 67 7.88 -1.23 -2.11
N LEU A 68 8.86 -0.58 -1.47
CA LEU A 68 10.07 -0.09 -2.14
C LEU A 68 10.85 -1.22 -2.86
N TRP A 69 11.13 -2.32 -2.16
CA TRP A 69 11.80 -3.47 -2.76
C TRP A 69 10.96 -4.10 -3.89
N LEU A 70 9.66 -4.29 -3.65
CA LEU A 70 8.74 -4.86 -4.64
C LEU A 70 8.67 -4.00 -5.91
N ASN A 71 8.61 -2.68 -5.77
CA ASN A 71 8.63 -1.72 -6.86
C ASN A 71 9.92 -1.86 -7.69
N GLY A 72 11.07 -1.99 -7.03
CA GLY A 72 12.35 -2.23 -7.72
C GLY A 72 12.33 -3.50 -8.57
N GLU A 73 11.72 -4.59 -8.08
CA GLU A 73 11.56 -5.82 -8.85
C GLU A 73 10.59 -5.66 -10.03
N LEU A 74 9.44 -5.02 -9.81
CA LEU A 74 8.45 -4.79 -10.87
C LEU A 74 8.98 -3.90 -11.99
N LYS A 75 9.77 -2.86 -11.66
CA LYS A 75 10.36 -1.95 -12.66
C LYS A 75 11.32 -2.65 -13.64
N LYS A 76 11.92 -3.80 -13.27
CA LYS A 76 12.78 -4.57 -14.18
C LYS A 76 12.03 -5.06 -15.42
N THR A 77 10.74 -5.33 -15.27
CA THR A 77 9.86 -5.83 -16.34
C THR A 77 8.83 -4.80 -16.80
N CYS A 78 8.53 -3.81 -15.96
CA CYS A 78 7.59 -2.74 -16.24
C CYS A 78 8.25 -1.38 -15.97
N PRO A 79 9.19 -0.92 -16.82
CA PRO A 79 9.99 0.29 -16.54
C PRO A 79 9.16 1.56 -16.38
N GLN A 80 7.97 1.62 -17.01
CA GLN A 80 7.04 2.75 -16.96
C GLN A 80 6.04 2.69 -15.80
N LEU A 81 6.21 1.74 -14.87
CA LEU A 81 5.32 1.57 -13.73
C LEU A 81 5.30 2.82 -12.86
N LYS A 82 4.11 3.36 -12.62
CA LYS A 82 3.81 4.35 -11.57
C LYS A 82 3.08 3.68 -10.42
N VAL A 83 3.32 4.15 -9.21
CA VAL A 83 2.59 3.69 -8.01
C VAL A 83 1.97 4.90 -7.35
N LEU A 84 0.64 4.91 -7.22
CA LEU A 84 -0.10 5.94 -6.50
C LEU A 84 -0.48 5.39 -5.12
N LEU A 85 0.06 6.01 -4.08
CA LEU A 85 -0.25 5.68 -2.69
C LEU A 85 -1.51 6.42 -2.25
N THR A 86 -2.42 5.70 -1.61
CA THR A 86 -3.65 6.28 -1.06
C THR A 86 -3.94 5.67 0.29
N ASP A 87 -4.52 6.45 1.19
CA ASP A 87 -4.92 5.97 2.50
C ASP A 87 -6.18 6.71 2.97
N TYR A 88 -6.89 6.10 3.91
CA TYR A 88 -8.01 6.74 4.57
C TYR A 88 -7.54 7.77 5.61
N TYR A 89 -6.34 7.57 6.17
CA TYR A 89 -5.64 8.52 7.04
C TYR A 89 -4.24 8.84 6.47
N PRO A 90 -4.14 9.66 5.40
CA PRO A 90 -2.87 9.93 4.72
C PRO A 90 -1.75 10.38 5.67
N ASN A 91 -0.65 9.61 5.71
CA ASN A 91 0.57 10.00 6.39
C ASN A 91 1.52 10.69 5.39
N THR A 92 1.37 12.00 5.24
CA THR A 92 2.10 12.77 4.22
C THR A 92 3.61 12.71 4.36
N ASP A 93 4.14 12.62 5.58
CA ASP A 93 5.59 12.57 5.80
C ASP A 93 6.16 11.21 5.38
N ALA A 94 5.45 10.11 5.69
CA ALA A 94 5.81 8.79 5.20
C ALA A 94 5.70 8.68 3.67
N PHE A 95 4.67 9.28 3.06
CA PHE A 95 4.54 9.32 1.60
C PHE A 95 5.68 10.09 0.93
N LYS A 96 6.07 11.26 1.47
CA LYS A 96 7.22 12.01 0.99
C LYS A 96 8.51 11.20 1.10
N TYR A 97 8.71 10.50 2.22
CA TYR A 97 9.86 9.61 2.39
C TYR A 97 9.89 8.51 1.33
N THR A 98 8.78 7.81 1.08
CA THR A 98 8.70 6.76 0.06
C THR A 98 8.99 7.32 -1.34
N LYS A 99 8.41 8.47 -1.69
CA LYS A 99 8.67 9.16 -2.97
C LYS A 99 10.13 9.58 -3.14
N GLN A 100 10.81 9.99 -2.06
CA GLN A 100 12.24 10.32 -2.11
C GLN A 100 13.13 9.10 -2.39
N ASN A 101 12.68 7.91 -2.01
CA ASN A 101 13.43 6.66 -2.23
C ASN A 101 13.16 6.02 -3.61
N ALA A 102 12.09 6.42 -4.30
CA ALA A 102 11.78 5.96 -5.65
C ALA A 102 10.93 6.98 -6.41
N ASP A 103 11.46 7.44 -7.55
CA ASP A 103 10.93 8.51 -8.39
C ASP A 103 9.55 8.26 -9.02
N ASN A 104 9.12 7.00 -9.09
CA ASN A 104 7.89 6.58 -9.73
C ASN A 104 6.69 6.46 -8.77
N PHE A 105 6.89 6.83 -7.50
CA PHE A 105 5.81 6.94 -6.52
C PHE A 105 5.19 8.33 -6.54
N GLU A 106 3.86 8.35 -6.54
CA GLU A 106 3.02 9.53 -6.29
C GLU A 106 2.08 9.20 -5.14
N TYR A 107 1.41 10.21 -4.58
CA TYR A 107 0.45 10.01 -3.50
C TYR A 107 -0.71 11.01 -3.57
N ILE A 108 -1.83 10.63 -2.94
CA ILE A 108 -2.96 11.52 -2.66
C ILE A 108 -2.91 11.87 -1.17
N ASP A 109 -2.88 13.16 -0.85
CA ASP A 109 -2.85 13.67 0.53
C ASP A 109 -4.24 13.87 1.15
N THR A 110 -5.29 13.61 0.39
CA THR A 110 -6.68 13.55 0.86
C THR A 110 -7.13 12.12 1.14
N PRO A 111 -8.03 11.91 2.13
CA PRO A 111 -8.56 10.58 2.44
C PRO A 111 -9.20 9.87 1.25
N ILE A 112 -8.82 8.62 1.01
CA ILE A 112 -9.45 7.71 0.05
C ILE A 112 -10.01 6.50 0.78
N ASP A 113 -11.33 6.32 0.73
CA ASP A 113 -11.99 5.11 1.24
C ASP A 113 -11.85 3.98 0.21
N ALA A 114 -11.18 2.89 0.59
CA ALA A 114 -10.99 1.73 -0.28
C ALA A 114 -12.31 1.04 -0.68
N ARG A 115 -13.41 1.27 0.05
CA ARG A 115 -14.77 0.79 -0.29
C ARG A 115 -15.44 1.65 -1.36
N ALA A 116 -14.97 2.87 -1.56
CA ALA A 116 -15.55 3.87 -2.44
C ALA A 116 -14.47 4.62 -3.24
N VAL A 117 -13.59 3.86 -3.90
CA VAL A 117 -12.48 4.42 -4.66
C VAL A 117 -12.98 5.29 -5.82
N PRO A 118 -12.54 6.57 -5.93
CA PRO A 118 -12.98 7.46 -7.00
C PRO A 118 -12.75 6.87 -8.41
N ALA A 119 -13.68 7.12 -9.31
CA ALA A 119 -13.72 6.50 -10.63
C ALA A 119 -12.58 6.99 -11.54
N GLU A 120 -12.05 8.18 -11.29
CA GLU A 120 -10.90 8.81 -11.96
C GLU A 120 -9.57 8.10 -11.64
N LEU A 121 -9.48 7.36 -10.53
CA LEU A 121 -8.28 6.60 -10.20
C LEU A 121 -8.24 5.30 -11.01
N LYS A 122 -7.52 5.35 -12.14
CA LYS A 122 -7.35 4.24 -13.07
C LYS A 122 -6.02 3.51 -12.85
N GLY A 123 -6.07 2.19 -12.70
CA GLY A 123 -4.89 1.35 -12.51
C GLY A 123 -5.23 0.04 -11.83
N LEU A 124 -4.23 -0.83 -11.68
CA LEU A 124 -4.37 -2.05 -10.89
C LEU A 124 -4.48 -1.66 -9.41
N ARG A 125 -5.60 -1.99 -8.76
CA ARG A 125 -5.80 -1.70 -7.34
C ARG A 125 -5.16 -2.79 -6.48
N THR A 126 -4.35 -2.39 -5.51
CA THR A 126 -3.71 -3.29 -4.54
C THR A 126 -4.08 -2.92 -3.12
N GLN A 127 -4.03 -3.92 -2.24
CA GLN A 127 -4.18 -3.78 -0.79
C GLN A 127 -3.22 -4.77 -0.15
N PHE A 128 -2.23 -4.29 0.61
CA PHE A 128 -1.25 -5.12 1.30
C PHE A 128 -1.49 -5.05 2.80
N LEU A 129 -1.72 -6.20 3.43
CA LEU A 129 -1.88 -6.31 4.89
C LEU A 129 -2.92 -5.33 5.47
N SER A 130 -4.01 -5.05 4.75
CA SER A 130 -5.03 -4.09 5.20
C SER A 130 -6.45 -4.66 5.19
N LEU A 131 -6.68 -5.81 4.56
CA LEU A 131 -8.01 -6.41 4.41
C LEU A 131 -8.68 -6.74 5.76
N HIS A 132 -7.89 -6.96 6.81
CA HIS A 132 -8.42 -7.27 8.14
C HIS A 132 -9.11 -6.09 8.83
N HIS A 133 -8.88 -4.84 8.41
CA HIS A 133 -9.59 -3.66 8.95
C HIS A 133 -11.03 -3.50 8.42
N PHE A 134 -11.42 -4.28 7.42
CA PHE A 134 -12.75 -4.21 6.80
C PHE A 134 -13.71 -5.17 7.50
N LYS A 135 -15.00 -4.81 7.65
CA LYS A 135 -16.00 -5.78 8.13
C LYS A 135 -16.27 -6.84 7.06
N PRO A 136 -16.82 -8.02 7.41
CA PRO A 136 -17.12 -9.06 6.44
C PRO A 136 -17.96 -8.63 5.24
N GLY A 137 -18.84 -7.63 5.37
CA GLY A 137 -19.62 -7.08 4.25
C GLY A 137 -18.94 -5.95 3.47
N ASP A 138 -17.79 -5.47 3.93
CA ASP A 138 -17.01 -4.40 3.26
C ASP A 138 -15.97 -4.97 2.28
N ALA A 139 -15.77 -6.30 2.24
CA ALA A 139 -14.70 -6.99 1.51
C ALA A 139 -15.23 -8.10 0.61
#